data_AF-A0AA42XSV1-F1
#
_entry.id   AF-A0AA42XSV1-F1
#
_cell.length_a   1.000
_cell.length_b   1.000
_cell.length_c   1.000
_cell.angle_alpha   90.00
_cell.angle_beta   90.00
_cell.angle_gamma   90.00
#
_symmetry.space_group_name_H-M   'P 1'
#
loop_
_entity.id
_entity.type
_entity.pdbx_description
1 polymer ?
#
loop_
_entity_poly.entity_id
_entity_poly.type
_entity_poly.pdbx_seq_one_letter_code
_entity_poly.pdbx_strand_id
1 'polypeptide(L)'
;MSETIDSTLAAVAAVAPIERARPIPLGAVPPLTWMAVVGCAGDLIINRILLRTWASDLSREAFLQLERWGTFSRNLAVVSGLVALSFCLSAYGSRKSELPLSARIGIMGFGWALIPIVVMMTFLPLAWTRVELVLVIAGLAHALILLLILAGIHWRSTKAISSTLALLLVAYVSGIVSLIVTLLGGRALWEHTARLAFAFRWSGELAFLAVPIAVGFAVGIPWRGARGKSTLVLATIAALGVAAGMVAWRNSVGGDLTNLFYGAFRLDFLADKNAIAWYAVPLSIGWAVTVVATLSKDPTLRQVGAALVLLLCTGYAPRTPSALVMSVLAVALVSRAAVATALRRRAAE
;
A
#
# COMPACT_ATOMS: atom_id res chain seq x y z
N MET A 1 -69.41 4.91 -20.28
CA MET A 1 -68.52 5.35 -19.18
C MET A 1 -67.39 4.34 -19.06
N SER A 2 -66.34 4.51 -19.86
CA SER A 2 -65.14 3.65 -19.89
C SER A 2 -64.20 4.27 -20.91
N GLU A 3 -63.30 5.15 -20.48
CA GLU A 3 -62.05 5.53 -21.16
C GLU A 3 -61.52 6.82 -20.52
N THR A 4 -60.72 6.72 -19.45
CA THR A 4 -59.83 7.81 -18.96
C THR A 4 -58.99 7.37 -17.74
N ILE A 5 -58.38 6.18 -17.75
CA ILE A 5 -57.44 5.80 -16.65
C ILE A 5 -56.05 5.34 -17.16
N ASP A 6 -55.89 5.00 -18.45
CA ASP A 6 -54.62 4.39 -18.91
C ASP A 6 -53.53 5.36 -19.37
N SER A 7 -53.78 6.67 -19.45
CA SER A 7 -52.80 7.63 -20.02
C SER A 7 -51.81 8.21 -19.00
N THR A 8 -52.09 8.17 -17.70
CA THR A 8 -51.21 8.74 -16.67
C THR A 8 -50.14 7.78 -16.15
N LEU A 9 -50.33 6.46 -16.28
CA LEU A 9 -49.30 5.46 -15.91
C LEU A 9 -48.21 5.31 -16.98
N ALA A 10 -48.55 5.51 -18.26
CA ALA A 10 -47.57 5.51 -19.35
C ALA A 10 -46.66 6.76 -19.35
N ALA A 11 -47.16 7.90 -18.85
CA ALA A 11 -46.40 9.16 -18.78
C ALA A 11 -45.38 9.21 -17.63
N VAL A 12 -45.55 8.39 -16.57
CA VAL A 12 -44.58 8.29 -15.46
C VAL A 12 -43.45 7.30 -15.78
N ALA A 13 -43.62 6.45 -16.80
CA ALA A 13 -42.59 5.51 -17.26
C ALA A 13 -41.59 6.12 -18.27
N ALA A 14 -41.83 7.35 -18.75
CA ALA A 14 -41.07 7.97 -19.82
C ALA A 14 -40.51 9.33 -19.40
N VAL A 15 -39.57 9.35 -18.44
CA VAL A 15 -38.32 10.14 -18.36
C VAL A 15 -37.69 9.77 -17.01
N ALA A 16 -37.19 8.54 -16.88
CA ALA A 16 -36.06 8.34 -15.98
C ALA A 16 -34.84 8.88 -16.73
N PRO A 17 -34.19 9.97 -16.27
CA PRO A 17 -32.94 10.38 -16.88
C PRO A 17 -32.02 9.18 -16.78
N ILE A 18 -31.49 8.79 -17.93
CA ILE A 18 -30.52 7.71 -18.09
C ILE A 18 -29.56 7.76 -16.90
N GLU A 19 -29.50 6.67 -16.14
CA GLU A 19 -28.64 6.47 -14.98
C GLU A 19 -27.15 6.35 -15.40
N ARG A 20 -26.72 7.25 -16.28
CA ARG A 20 -25.35 7.46 -16.73
C ARG A 20 -24.61 8.12 -15.57
N ALA A 21 -23.73 7.33 -14.95
CA ALA A 21 -22.78 7.67 -13.89
C ALA A 21 -23.27 7.50 -12.45
N ARG A 22 -23.84 6.35 -12.08
CA ARG A 22 -23.60 5.88 -10.70
C ARG A 22 -22.09 5.66 -10.55
N PRO A 23 -21.40 6.35 -9.62
CA PRO A 23 -19.99 6.10 -9.39
C PRO A 23 -19.81 4.63 -9.03
N ILE A 24 -18.92 3.93 -9.74
CA ILE A 24 -18.56 2.55 -9.40
C ILE A 24 -18.09 2.58 -7.94
N PRO A 25 -18.79 1.91 -7.00
CA PRO A 25 -18.59 2.09 -5.55
C PRO A 25 -17.15 1.89 -5.08
N LEU A 26 -16.35 1.18 -5.89
CA LEU A 26 -14.97 0.82 -5.60
C LEU A 26 -13.94 1.72 -6.29
N GLY A 27 -14.32 2.58 -7.24
CA GLY A 27 -13.38 3.40 -8.02
C GLY A 27 -12.95 4.72 -7.37
N ALA A 28 -13.71 5.22 -6.37
CA ALA A 28 -13.37 6.45 -5.65
C ALA A 28 -12.36 6.20 -4.53
N VAL A 29 -11.36 7.08 -4.40
CA VAL A 29 -10.39 7.04 -3.29
C VAL A 29 -11.16 7.15 -1.96
N PRO A 30 -10.98 6.21 -1.02
CA PRO A 30 -11.66 6.26 0.27
C PRO A 30 -11.34 7.55 1.03
N PRO A 31 -12.28 8.05 1.87
CA PRO A 31 -12.04 9.20 2.73
C PRO A 31 -10.76 9.03 3.57
N LEU A 32 -10.08 10.13 3.82
CA LEU A 32 -8.83 10.21 4.61
C LEU A 32 -7.63 9.42 4.07
N THR A 33 -7.74 8.75 2.91
CA THR A 33 -6.61 8.01 2.32
C THR A 33 -5.41 8.91 2.08
N TRP A 34 -5.61 10.13 1.58
CA TRP A 34 -4.51 11.08 1.37
C TRP A 34 -3.88 11.57 2.68
N MET A 35 -4.65 11.68 3.76
CA MET A 35 -4.09 11.98 5.08
C MET A 35 -3.24 10.81 5.59
N ALA A 36 -3.66 9.57 5.32
CA ALA A 36 -2.87 8.38 5.64
C ALA A 36 -1.57 8.33 4.85
N VAL A 37 -1.63 8.67 3.56
CA VAL A 37 -0.48 8.80 2.67
C VAL A 37 0.52 9.83 3.20
N VAL A 38 0.05 11.04 3.51
CA VAL A 38 0.91 12.13 4.04
C VAL A 38 1.51 11.74 5.40
N GLY A 39 0.69 11.20 6.31
CA GLY A 39 1.18 10.74 7.61
C GLY A 39 2.20 9.62 7.49
N CYS A 40 2.00 8.65 6.58
CA CYS A 40 2.92 7.54 6.37
C CYS A 40 4.24 8.00 5.73
N ALA A 41 4.20 8.96 4.82
CA ALA A 41 5.41 9.58 4.27
C ALA A 41 6.16 10.36 5.35
N GLY A 42 5.45 11.11 6.19
CA GLY A 42 6.02 11.78 7.37
C GLY A 42 6.66 10.81 8.36
N ASP A 43 6.01 9.68 8.65
CA ASP A 43 6.57 8.60 9.49
C ASP A 43 7.86 8.03 8.90
N LEU A 44 7.89 7.75 7.60
CA LEU A 44 9.11 7.29 6.91
C LEU A 44 10.23 8.33 7.05
N ILE A 45 9.97 9.57 6.64
CA ILE A 45 11.00 10.63 6.59
C ILE A 45 11.49 10.94 8.00
N ILE A 46 10.60 11.17 8.95
CA ILE A 46 10.98 11.64 10.29
C ILE A 46 11.49 10.49 11.16
N ASN A 47 10.67 9.44 11.35
CA ASN A 47 10.98 8.39 12.33
C ASN A 47 12.00 7.38 11.82
N ARG A 48 12.04 7.13 10.52
CA ARG A 48 12.87 6.05 9.96
C ARG A 48 14.12 6.54 9.25
N ILE A 49 14.09 7.77 8.71
CA ILE A 49 15.25 8.36 8.04
C ILE A 49 15.92 9.38 8.98
N LEU A 50 15.29 10.53 9.26
CA LEU A 50 15.94 11.65 9.97
C LEU A 50 16.36 11.29 11.40
N LEU A 51 15.44 10.77 12.23
CA LEU A 51 15.75 10.40 13.62
C LEU A 51 16.79 9.29 13.71
N ARG A 52 16.88 8.40 12.72
CA ARG A 52 17.92 7.35 12.72
C ARG A 52 19.27 7.84 12.21
N THR A 53 19.25 8.83 11.31
CA THR A 53 20.47 9.33 10.67
C THR A 53 21.18 10.36 11.54
N TRP A 54 20.44 11.25 12.20
CA TRP A 54 21.01 12.43 12.87
C TRP A 54 20.76 12.47 14.38
N ALA A 55 20.36 11.35 15.01
CA ALA A 55 20.10 11.33 16.47
C ALA A 55 21.28 11.86 17.30
N SER A 56 22.51 11.54 16.91
CA SER A 56 23.73 11.95 17.62
C SER A 56 24.09 13.42 17.44
N ASP A 57 23.64 14.04 16.35
CA ASP A 57 24.14 15.34 15.90
C ASP A 57 23.15 16.47 16.23
N LEU A 58 21.92 16.12 16.60
CA LEU A 58 20.87 17.07 16.94
C LEU A 58 21.01 17.56 18.39
N SER A 59 20.73 18.85 18.60
CA SER A 59 20.54 19.37 19.96
C SER A 59 19.35 18.65 20.62
N ARG A 60 19.36 18.59 21.96
CA ARG A 60 18.28 17.94 22.72
C ARG A 60 16.89 18.51 22.39
N GLU A 61 16.80 19.82 22.19
CA GLU A 61 15.53 20.49 21.82
C GLU A 61 15.07 20.12 20.41
N ALA A 62 15.98 20.11 19.44
CA ALA A 62 15.67 19.72 18.07
C ALA A 62 15.26 18.24 17.98
N PHE A 63 15.94 17.36 18.73
CA PHE A 63 15.57 15.95 18.84
C PHE A 63 14.15 15.77 19.40
N LEU A 64 13.82 16.43 20.51
CA LEU A 64 12.48 16.36 21.12
C LEU A 64 11.39 16.97 20.22
N GLN A 65 11.70 18.00 19.44
CA GLN A 65 10.75 18.55 18.48
C GLN A 65 10.51 17.57 17.31
N LEU A 66 11.59 16.97 16.79
CA LEU A 66 11.50 15.99 15.71
C LEU A 66 10.76 14.72 16.14
N GLU A 67 10.97 14.24 17.38
CA GLU A 67 10.23 13.12 17.97
C GLU A 67 8.72 13.40 18.09
N ARG A 68 8.34 14.64 18.46
CA ARG A 68 6.94 15.06 18.50
C ARG A 68 6.30 15.05 17.11
N TRP A 69 6.97 15.59 16.10
CA TRP A 69 6.50 15.56 14.71
C TRP A 69 6.43 14.14 14.14
N GLY A 70 7.39 13.29 14.51
CA GLY A 70 7.41 11.89 14.16
C GLY A 70 6.22 11.13 14.75
N THR A 71 5.93 11.34 16.04
CA THR A 71 4.78 10.75 16.72
C THR A 71 3.46 11.23 16.12
N PHE A 72 3.34 12.53 15.84
CA PHE A 72 2.17 13.11 15.17
C PHE A 72 1.95 12.47 13.80
N SER A 73 2.99 12.36 12.96
CA SER A 73 2.90 11.78 11.62
C SER A 73 2.46 10.31 11.67
N ARG A 74 3.04 9.53 12.59
CA ARG A 74 2.65 8.13 12.82
C ARG A 74 1.18 8.01 13.25
N ASN A 75 0.75 8.82 14.21
CA ASN A 75 -0.63 8.79 14.71
C ASN A 75 -1.63 9.23 13.63
N LEU A 76 -1.29 10.28 12.87
CA LEU A 76 -2.06 10.72 11.73
C LEU A 76 -2.22 9.58 10.71
N ALA A 77 -1.13 8.90 10.35
CA ALA A 77 -1.15 7.77 9.44
C ALA A 77 -2.09 6.68 9.93
N VAL A 78 -1.94 6.25 11.19
CA VAL A 78 -2.73 5.14 11.75
C VAL A 78 -4.21 5.50 11.82
N VAL A 79 -4.58 6.63 12.40
CA VAL A 79 -5.98 7.02 12.56
C VAL A 79 -6.66 7.17 11.21
N SER A 80 -6.06 7.94 10.29
CA SER A 80 -6.64 8.15 8.97
C SER A 80 -6.65 6.86 8.13
N GLY A 81 -5.63 6.01 8.25
CA GLY A 81 -5.55 4.74 7.54
C GLY A 81 -6.54 3.70 8.05
N LEU A 82 -6.82 3.65 9.36
CA LEU A 82 -7.88 2.80 9.93
C LEU A 82 -9.26 3.22 9.45
N VAL A 83 -9.53 4.52 9.40
CA VAL A 83 -10.80 5.04 8.85
C VAL A 83 -10.91 4.68 7.37
N ALA A 84 -9.88 4.97 6.56
CA ALA A 84 -9.85 4.64 5.15
C ALA A 84 -10.02 3.12 4.90
N LEU A 85 -9.36 2.28 5.71
CA LEU A 85 -9.49 0.83 5.66
C LEU A 85 -10.90 0.37 6.02
N SER A 86 -11.54 0.99 7.01
CA SER A 86 -12.93 0.69 7.38
C SER A 86 -13.89 0.95 6.21
N PHE A 87 -13.68 2.04 5.46
CA PHE A 87 -14.43 2.30 4.22
C PHE A 87 -14.14 1.25 3.13
N CYS A 88 -12.87 0.82 2.98
CA CYS A 88 -12.50 -0.24 2.05
C CYS A 88 -13.22 -1.56 2.39
N LEU A 89 -13.11 -2.01 3.65
CA LEU A 89 -13.71 -3.25 4.13
C LEU A 89 -15.23 -3.23 4.01
N SER A 90 -15.87 -2.14 4.43
CA SER A 90 -17.32 -1.96 4.30
C SER A 90 -17.79 -2.09 2.84
N ALA A 91 -17.02 -1.54 1.89
CA ALA A 91 -17.35 -1.68 0.48
C ALA A 91 -17.21 -3.14 -0.02
N TYR A 92 -16.19 -3.87 0.43
CA TYR A 92 -16.04 -5.30 0.13
C TYR A 92 -17.13 -6.17 0.75
N GLY A 93 -17.56 -5.84 1.98
CA GLY A 93 -18.66 -6.52 2.66
C GLY A 93 -20.03 -6.26 2.02
N SER A 94 -20.18 -5.17 1.26
CA SER A 94 -21.44 -4.82 0.62
C SER A 94 -21.84 -5.82 -0.47
N ARG A 95 -23.14 -5.99 -0.72
CA ARG A 95 -23.63 -6.82 -1.85
C ARG A 95 -23.14 -6.32 -3.22
N LYS A 96 -22.82 -5.02 -3.32
CA LYS A 96 -22.30 -4.37 -4.53
C LYS A 96 -20.86 -4.74 -4.85
N SER A 97 -20.16 -5.47 -3.97
CA SER A 97 -18.82 -5.96 -4.26
C SER A 97 -18.81 -7.15 -5.22
N GLU A 98 -19.97 -7.81 -5.41
CA GLU A 98 -20.13 -9.00 -6.26
C GLU A 98 -19.14 -10.16 -5.93
N LEU A 99 -18.48 -10.09 -4.77
CA LEU A 99 -17.63 -11.17 -4.27
C LEU A 99 -18.46 -12.32 -3.70
N PRO A 100 -17.95 -13.57 -3.79
CA PRO A 100 -18.61 -14.71 -3.14
C PRO A 100 -18.73 -14.49 -1.64
N LEU A 101 -19.80 -15.01 -1.03
CA LEU A 101 -20.11 -14.81 0.38
C LEU A 101 -18.93 -15.19 1.31
N SER A 102 -18.24 -16.29 1.01
CA SER A 102 -17.06 -16.75 1.75
C SER A 102 -15.93 -15.72 1.76
N ALA A 103 -15.60 -15.11 0.61
CA ALA A 103 -14.58 -14.08 0.52
C ALA A 103 -14.98 -12.81 1.28
N ARG A 104 -16.26 -12.40 1.22
CA ARG A 104 -16.76 -11.25 1.99
C ARG A 104 -16.65 -11.49 3.49
N ILE A 105 -17.09 -12.66 3.96
CA ILE A 105 -16.99 -13.05 5.38
C ILE A 105 -15.53 -13.08 5.82
N GLY A 106 -14.63 -13.67 5.03
CA GLY A 106 -13.20 -13.71 5.33
C GLY A 106 -12.59 -12.31 5.46
N ILE A 107 -12.75 -11.46 4.43
CA ILE A 107 -12.21 -10.09 4.41
C ILE A 107 -12.76 -9.27 5.59
N MET A 108 -14.06 -9.36 5.86
CA MET A 108 -14.69 -8.64 6.97
C MET A 108 -14.23 -9.20 8.32
N GLY A 109 -14.20 -10.52 8.50
CA GLY A 109 -13.80 -11.16 9.75
C GLY A 109 -12.36 -10.83 10.14
N PHE A 110 -11.41 -11.03 9.22
CA PHE A 110 -10.01 -10.68 9.46
C PHE A 110 -9.81 -9.17 9.60
N GLY A 111 -10.51 -8.36 8.81
CA GLY A 111 -10.46 -6.90 8.90
C GLY A 111 -10.94 -6.35 10.25
N TRP A 112 -12.10 -6.80 10.71
CA TRP A 112 -12.67 -6.36 11.99
C TRP A 112 -11.96 -6.95 13.21
N ALA A 113 -11.28 -8.08 13.07
CA ALA A 113 -10.36 -8.57 14.11
C ALA A 113 -9.07 -7.73 14.16
N LEU A 114 -8.52 -7.34 13.02
CA LEU A 114 -7.26 -6.59 12.94
C LEU A 114 -7.36 -5.18 13.52
N ILE A 115 -8.44 -4.44 13.21
CA ILE A 115 -8.63 -3.04 13.62
C ILE A 115 -8.44 -2.84 15.14
N PRO A 116 -9.21 -3.50 16.03
CA PRO A 116 -9.12 -3.27 17.47
C PRO A 116 -7.75 -3.67 18.02
N ILE A 117 -7.13 -4.73 17.50
CA ILE A 117 -5.82 -5.19 17.97
C ILE A 117 -4.74 -4.17 17.58
N VAL A 118 -4.80 -3.59 16.38
CA VAL A 118 -3.83 -2.55 15.99
C VAL A 118 -4.08 -1.23 16.73
N VAL A 119 -5.35 -0.86 16.97
CA VAL A 119 -5.67 0.30 17.82
C VAL A 119 -5.03 0.12 19.20
N MET A 120 -5.27 -1.02 19.85
CA MET A 120 -4.67 -1.34 21.14
C MET A 120 -3.13 -1.28 21.07
N MET A 121 -2.50 -1.93 20.10
CA MET A 121 -1.04 -1.88 19.93
C MET A 121 -0.45 -0.50 19.69
N THR A 122 -1.20 0.39 19.03
CA THR A 122 -0.68 1.70 18.66
C THR A 122 -0.73 2.66 19.86
N PHE A 123 -1.72 2.49 20.73
CA PHE A 123 -1.93 3.38 21.87
C PHE A 123 -1.46 2.80 23.21
N LEU A 124 -1.21 1.49 23.31
CA LEU A 124 -0.64 0.88 24.51
C LEU A 124 0.87 1.12 24.62
N PRO A 125 1.40 1.29 25.85
CA PRO A 125 2.83 1.38 26.08
C PRO A 125 3.57 0.12 25.56
N LEU A 126 4.77 0.32 25.02
CA LEU A 126 5.67 -0.77 24.56
C LEU A 126 5.91 -1.83 25.64
N ALA A 127 5.88 -1.45 26.92
CA ALA A 127 6.03 -2.37 28.04
C ALA A 127 4.95 -3.47 28.08
N TRP A 128 3.80 -3.24 27.42
CA TRP A 128 2.67 -4.16 27.43
C TRP A 128 2.52 -4.93 26.11
N THR A 129 3.34 -4.60 25.09
CA THR A 129 3.34 -5.30 23.81
C THR A 129 4.21 -6.54 23.87
N ARG A 130 3.58 -7.72 23.90
CA ARG A 130 4.27 -9.02 23.88
C ARG A 130 4.58 -9.48 22.46
N VAL A 131 5.64 -10.29 22.29
CA VAL A 131 6.08 -10.80 20.98
C VAL A 131 5.00 -11.65 20.32
N GLU A 132 4.26 -12.44 21.09
CA GLU A 132 3.16 -13.28 20.60
C GLU A 132 2.08 -12.43 19.95
N LEU A 133 1.75 -11.28 20.56
CA LEU A 133 0.74 -10.38 20.05
C LEU A 133 1.17 -9.72 18.73
N VAL A 134 2.46 -9.37 18.60
CA VAL A 134 3.04 -8.89 17.32
C VAL A 134 2.90 -9.95 16.23
N LEU A 135 3.18 -11.22 16.55
CA LEU A 135 3.07 -12.33 15.60
C LEU A 135 1.62 -12.59 15.17
N VAL A 136 0.68 -12.55 16.12
CA VAL A 136 -0.75 -12.69 15.83
C VAL A 136 -1.22 -11.59 14.87
N ILE A 137 -0.84 -10.34 15.12
CA ILE A 137 -1.21 -9.21 14.24
C ILE A 137 -0.57 -9.34 12.87
N ALA A 138 0.71 -9.71 12.82
CA ALA A 138 1.38 -9.95 11.55
C ALA A 138 0.65 -11.05 10.77
N GLY A 139 0.28 -12.16 11.41
CA GLY A 139 -0.49 -13.24 10.80
C GLY A 139 -1.85 -12.78 10.28
N LEU A 140 -2.63 -12.06 11.08
CA LEU A 140 -3.93 -11.51 10.69
C LEU A 140 -3.82 -10.52 9.53
N ALA A 141 -2.85 -9.62 9.57
CA ALA A 141 -2.61 -8.65 8.51
C ALA A 141 -2.23 -9.32 7.19
N HIS A 142 -1.34 -10.33 7.23
CA HIS A 142 -0.97 -11.08 6.03
C HIS A 142 -2.15 -11.91 5.51
N ALA A 143 -2.92 -12.57 6.37
CA ALA A 143 -4.13 -13.30 5.95
C ALA A 143 -5.11 -12.37 5.21
N LEU A 144 -5.36 -11.18 5.77
CA LEU A 144 -6.21 -10.17 5.15
C LEU A 144 -5.64 -9.68 3.81
N ILE A 145 -4.34 -9.40 3.73
CA ILE A 145 -3.64 -9.02 2.49
C ILE A 145 -3.83 -10.09 1.41
N LEU A 146 -3.63 -11.37 1.75
CA LEU A 146 -3.79 -12.48 0.80
C LEU A 146 -5.22 -12.56 0.29
N LEU A 147 -6.22 -12.44 1.17
CA LEU A 147 -7.64 -12.42 0.78
C LEU A 147 -7.97 -11.24 -0.14
N LEU A 148 -7.44 -10.04 0.15
CA LEU A 148 -7.63 -8.86 -0.69
C LEU A 148 -6.98 -9.03 -2.06
N ILE A 149 -5.78 -9.62 -2.12
CA ILE A 149 -5.09 -9.90 -3.39
C ILE A 149 -5.88 -10.90 -4.22
N LEU A 150 -6.29 -12.02 -3.63
CA LEU A 150 -7.08 -13.05 -4.30
C LEU A 150 -8.42 -12.49 -4.81
N ALA A 151 -9.08 -11.66 -3.99
CA ALA A 151 -10.27 -10.94 -4.42
C ALA A 151 -9.99 -10.06 -5.64
N GLY A 152 -8.89 -9.30 -5.66
CA GLY A 152 -8.53 -8.45 -6.80
C GLY A 152 -8.20 -9.25 -8.07
N ILE A 153 -7.48 -10.36 -7.94
CA ILE A 153 -7.10 -11.25 -9.06
C ILE A 153 -8.35 -11.91 -9.68
N HIS A 154 -9.32 -12.31 -8.85
CA HIS A 154 -10.56 -12.93 -9.29
C HIS A 154 -11.31 -12.10 -10.35
N TRP A 155 -11.22 -10.77 -10.27
CA TRP A 155 -11.92 -9.85 -11.17
C TRP A 155 -11.34 -9.74 -12.58
N ARG A 156 -10.19 -10.36 -12.87
CA ARG A 156 -9.56 -10.37 -14.21
C ARG A 156 -9.47 -8.96 -14.82
N SER A 157 -8.81 -8.06 -14.11
CA SER A 157 -8.56 -6.67 -14.51
C SER A 157 -7.58 -6.58 -15.72
N THR A 158 -6.88 -5.45 -15.88
CA THR A 158 -5.80 -5.30 -16.85
C THR A 158 -4.62 -6.22 -16.49
N LYS A 159 -3.85 -6.64 -17.50
CA LYS A 159 -2.65 -7.46 -17.26
C LYS A 159 -1.70 -6.79 -16.26
N ALA A 160 -1.51 -5.48 -16.36
CA ALA A 160 -0.62 -4.73 -15.48
C ALA A 160 -1.09 -4.70 -14.00
N ILE A 161 -2.39 -4.50 -13.74
CA ILE A 161 -2.94 -4.55 -12.37
C ILE A 161 -2.89 -5.98 -11.82
N SER A 162 -3.21 -6.98 -12.64
CA SER A 162 -3.11 -8.40 -12.25
C SER A 162 -1.66 -8.80 -11.95
N SER A 163 -0.68 -8.36 -12.76
CA SER A 163 0.75 -8.56 -12.48
C SER A 163 1.17 -7.86 -11.20
N THR A 164 0.67 -6.66 -10.92
CA THR A 164 0.92 -5.95 -9.66
C THR A 164 0.43 -6.76 -8.47
N LEU A 165 -0.80 -7.27 -8.52
CA LEU A 165 -1.36 -8.12 -7.47
C LEU A 165 -0.60 -9.44 -7.29
N ALA A 166 -0.16 -10.06 -8.40
CA ALA A 166 0.66 -11.28 -8.35
C ALA A 166 2.05 -11.02 -7.73
N LEU A 167 2.70 -9.91 -8.05
CA LEU A 167 3.96 -9.52 -7.44
C LEU A 167 3.80 -9.22 -5.95
N LEU A 168 2.71 -8.54 -5.56
CA LEU A 168 2.37 -8.36 -4.15
C LEU A 168 2.11 -9.70 -3.45
N LEU A 169 1.46 -10.66 -4.12
CA LEU A 169 1.24 -12.00 -3.57
C LEU A 169 2.57 -12.66 -3.23
N VAL A 170 3.50 -12.69 -4.19
CA VAL A 170 4.84 -13.23 -4.00
C VAL A 170 5.55 -12.51 -2.88
N ALA A 171 5.54 -11.16 -2.87
CA ALA A 171 6.21 -10.37 -1.83
C ALA A 171 5.69 -10.70 -0.42
N TYR A 172 4.38 -10.72 -0.20
CA TYR A 172 3.82 -10.97 1.13
C TYR A 172 3.90 -12.44 1.56
N VAL A 173 3.71 -13.40 0.64
CA VAL A 173 3.89 -14.84 0.95
C VAL A 173 5.35 -15.12 1.31
N SER A 174 6.29 -14.65 0.49
CA SER A 174 7.72 -14.77 0.78
C SER A 174 8.11 -14.10 2.09
N GLY A 175 7.56 -12.93 2.40
CA GLY A 175 7.79 -12.22 3.65
C GLY A 175 7.37 -13.01 4.87
N ILE A 176 6.16 -13.57 4.86
CA ILE A 176 5.65 -14.36 6.00
C ILE A 176 6.32 -15.72 6.12
N VAL A 177 6.59 -16.40 5.00
CA VAL A 177 7.28 -17.70 5.01
C VAL A 177 8.70 -17.52 5.52
N SER A 178 9.42 -16.49 5.08
CA SER A 178 10.75 -16.17 5.60
C SER A 178 10.74 -15.93 7.11
N LEU A 179 9.74 -15.20 7.62
CA LEU A 179 9.55 -14.98 9.05
C LEU A 179 9.31 -16.30 9.81
N ILE A 180 8.38 -17.13 9.33
CA ILE A 180 8.03 -18.41 9.95
C ILE A 180 9.25 -19.34 9.98
N VAL A 181 9.93 -19.50 8.84
CA VAL A 181 11.13 -20.34 8.74
C VAL A 181 12.20 -19.86 9.72
N THR A 182 12.45 -18.55 9.80
CA THR A 182 13.43 -17.98 10.74
C THR A 182 13.07 -18.30 12.19
N LEU A 183 11.79 -18.16 12.57
CA LEU A 183 11.33 -18.39 13.95
C LEU A 183 11.33 -19.88 14.33
N LEU A 184 10.83 -20.74 13.43
CA LEU A 184 10.74 -22.18 13.69
C LEU A 184 12.11 -22.85 13.60
N GLY A 185 12.91 -22.49 12.60
CA GLY A 185 14.22 -23.07 12.41
C GLY A 185 15.23 -22.70 13.50
N GLY A 186 15.10 -21.49 14.07
CA GLY A 186 15.88 -21.11 15.26
C GLY A 186 15.53 -21.92 16.51
N ARG A 187 14.29 -22.43 16.61
CA ARG A 187 13.84 -23.32 17.70
C ARG A 187 14.17 -24.79 17.46
N ALA A 188 14.17 -25.22 16.20
CA ALA A 188 14.39 -26.61 15.80
C ALA A 188 15.86 -26.93 15.46
N LEU A 189 16.78 -25.97 15.58
CA LEU A 189 18.21 -26.11 15.24
C LEU A 189 18.46 -26.64 13.82
N TRP A 190 17.57 -26.33 12.87
CA TRP A 190 17.67 -26.87 11.52
C TRP A 190 18.73 -26.12 10.70
N GLU A 191 19.74 -26.83 10.22
CA GLU A 191 20.92 -26.25 9.54
C GLU A 191 20.60 -25.47 8.25
N HIS A 192 19.49 -25.81 7.57
CA HIS A 192 19.10 -25.15 6.32
C HIS A 192 18.21 -23.92 6.50
N THR A 193 17.84 -23.60 7.74
CA THR A 193 16.93 -22.49 8.07
C THR A 193 17.37 -21.18 7.44
N ALA A 194 18.64 -20.82 7.59
CA ALA A 194 19.17 -19.56 7.09
C ALA A 194 19.04 -19.47 5.56
N ARG A 195 19.49 -20.51 4.84
CA ARG A 195 19.44 -20.53 3.36
C ARG A 195 18.01 -20.42 2.84
N LEU A 196 17.08 -21.17 3.43
CA LEU A 196 15.69 -21.15 3.01
C LEU A 196 15.01 -19.81 3.34
N ALA A 197 15.25 -19.26 4.54
CA ALA A 197 14.73 -17.95 4.92
C ALA A 197 15.24 -16.83 4.01
N PHE A 198 16.52 -16.86 3.61
CA PHE A 198 17.09 -15.91 2.66
C PHE A 198 16.50 -16.07 1.26
N ALA A 199 16.31 -17.29 0.76
CA ALA A 199 15.71 -17.52 -0.55
C ALA A 199 14.30 -16.94 -0.66
N PHE A 200 13.44 -17.22 0.34
CA PHE A 200 12.12 -16.61 0.41
C PHE A 200 12.23 -15.09 0.52
N ARG A 201 13.06 -14.57 1.42
CA ARG A 201 13.23 -13.13 1.58
C ARG A 201 13.60 -12.44 0.26
N TRP A 202 14.62 -12.95 -0.44
CA TRP A 202 15.12 -12.37 -1.68
C TRP A 202 14.10 -12.40 -2.80
N SER A 203 13.40 -13.52 -2.99
CA SER A 203 12.31 -13.60 -3.97
C SER A 203 11.21 -12.59 -3.68
N GLY A 204 10.85 -12.41 -2.40
CA GLY A 204 9.82 -11.44 -1.99
C GLY A 204 10.26 -9.99 -2.17
N GLU A 205 11.51 -9.67 -1.82
CA GLU A 205 12.08 -8.34 -2.01
C GLU A 205 12.16 -7.96 -3.49
N LEU A 206 12.61 -8.88 -4.36
CA LEU A 206 12.62 -8.68 -5.81
C LEU A 206 11.20 -8.44 -6.36
N ALA A 207 10.23 -9.24 -5.91
CA ALA A 207 8.83 -9.06 -6.31
C ALA A 207 8.29 -7.70 -5.87
N PHE A 208 8.61 -7.27 -4.65
CA PHE A 208 8.24 -5.95 -4.13
C PHE A 208 8.87 -4.80 -4.95
N LEU A 209 10.13 -4.90 -5.34
CA LEU A 209 10.80 -3.89 -6.16
C LEU A 209 10.27 -3.85 -7.60
N ALA A 210 9.72 -4.95 -8.10
CA ALA A 210 9.08 -5.00 -9.42
C ALA A 210 7.66 -4.38 -9.43
N VAL A 211 7.01 -4.22 -8.27
CA VAL A 211 5.66 -3.62 -8.16
C VAL A 211 5.59 -2.22 -8.80
N PRO A 212 6.46 -1.25 -8.46
CA PRO A 212 6.54 0.05 -9.14
C PRO A 212 6.52 -0.02 -10.67
N ILE A 213 7.28 -0.97 -11.23
CA ILE A 213 7.42 -1.13 -12.69
C ILE A 213 6.12 -1.66 -13.28
N ALA A 214 5.52 -2.68 -12.67
CA ALA A 214 4.23 -3.23 -13.08
C ALA A 214 3.11 -2.18 -13.02
N VAL A 215 3.10 -1.35 -11.97
CA VAL A 215 2.17 -0.22 -11.85
C VAL A 215 2.43 0.84 -12.92
N GLY A 216 3.69 1.12 -13.27
CA GLY A 216 4.04 2.04 -14.34
C GLY A 216 3.39 1.69 -15.68
N PHE A 217 3.37 0.39 -16.01
CA PHE A 217 2.66 -0.11 -17.20
C PHE A 217 1.13 0.05 -17.11
N ALA A 218 0.54 0.04 -15.91
CA ALA A 218 -0.89 0.24 -15.70
C ALA A 218 -1.33 1.70 -15.87
N VAL A 219 -0.48 2.64 -15.43
CA VAL A 219 -0.80 4.08 -15.42
C VAL A 219 -0.71 4.69 -16.82
N GLY A 220 0.25 4.23 -17.64
CA GLY A 220 0.52 4.78 -18.97
C GLY A 220 1.13 6.19 -18.92
N ILE A 221 1.89 6.56 -19.94
CA ILE A 221 2.60 7.85 -19.99
C ILE A 221 1.70 8.90 -20.65
N PRO A 222 1.23 9.95 -19.94
CA PRO A 222 0.40 10.99 -20.55
C PRO A 222 1.27 11.98 -21.34
N TRP A 223 1.61 11.69 -22.59
CA TRP A 223 2.51 12.56 -23.39
C TRP A 223 1.79 13.63 -24.23
N ARG A 224 0.51 13.44 -24.56
CA ARG A 224 -0.17 14.18 -25.64
C ARG A 224 -0.79 15.53 -25.25
N GLY A 225 -0.67 16.01 -24.01
CA GLY A 225 -1.29 17.28 -23.58
C GLY A 225 -0.45 18.08 -22.57
N ALA A 226 -0.73 19.37 -22.40
CA ALA A 226 0.00 20.26 -21.50
C ALA A 226 0.05 19.73 -20.05
N ARG A 227 -1.09 19.22 -19.54
CA ARG A 227 -1.16 18.55 -18.24
C ARG A 227 -0.31 17.28 -18.17
N GLY A 228 -0.24 16.55 -19.28
CA GLY A 228 0.61 15.37 -19.41
C GLY A 228 2.09 15.74 -19.29
N LYS A 229 2.51 16.78 -20.03
CA LYS A 229 3.87 17.36 -19.94
C LYS A 229 4.22 17.82 -18.52
N SER A 230 3.33 18.57 -17.85
CA SER A 230 3.58 19.01 -16.47
C SER A 230 3.68 17.83 -15.50
N THR A 231 2.84 16.80 -15.65
CA THR A 231 2.90 15.59 -14.85
C THR A 231 4.21 14.84 -15.06
N LEU A 232 4.74 14.80 -16.28
CA LEU A 232 6.04 14.19 -16.57
C LEU A 232 7.20 14.98 -15.95
N VAL A 233 7.17 16.30 -16.04
CA VAL A 233 8.17 17.16 -15.38
C VAL A 233 8.17 16.89 -13.86
N LEU A 234 6.99 16.85 -13.23
CA LEU A 234 6.88 16.54 -11.81
C LEU A 234 7.34 15.11 -11.48
N ALA A 235 7.03 14.13 -12.33
CA ALA A 235 7.48 12.75 -12.16
C ALA A 235 9.01 12.64 -12.30
N THR A 236 9.61 13.36 -13.24
CA THR A 236 11.06 13.46 -13.40
C THR A 236 11.70 14.14 -12.19
N ILE A 237 11.13 15.23 -11.68
CA ILE A 237 11.61 15.89 -10.46
C ILE A 237 11.54 14.93 -9.28
N ALA A 238 10.45 14.16 -9.12
CA ALA A 238 10.32 13.19 -8.06
C ALA A 238 11.36 12.06 -8.18
N ALA A 239 11.56 11.49 -9.37
CA ALA A 239 12.61 10.49 -9.61
C ALA A 239 14.00 11.03 -9.32
N LEU A 240 14.33 12.23 -9.82
CA LEU A 240 15.62 12.87 -9.57
C LEU A 240 15.81 13.21 -8.10
N GLY A 241 14.75 13.64 -7.41
CA GLY A 241 14.79 13.92 -5.97
C GLY A 241 15.10 12.67 -5.15
N VAL A 242 14.53 11.52 -5.51
CA VAL A 242 14.82 10.23 -4.86
C VAL A 242 16.26 9.79 -5.16
N ALA A 243 16.68 9.84 -6.43
CA ALA A 243 18.04 9.48 -6.82
C ALA A 243 19.09 10.38 -6.13
N ALA A 244 18.90 11.70 -6.17
CA ALA A 244 19.77 12.67 -5.50
C ALA A 244 19.74 12.48 -3.98
N GLY A 245 18.57 12.24 -3.39
CA GLY A 245 18.42 11.94 -1.97
C GLY A 245 19.19 10.69 -1.55
N MET A 246 19.16 9.62 -2.35
CA MET A 246 19.93 8.41 -2.08
C MET A 246 21.45 8.62 -2.22
N VAL A 247 21.89 9.43 -3.18
CA VAL A 247 23.31 9.82 -3.31
C VAL A 247 23.75 10.67 -2.12
N ALA A 248 22.95 11.66 -1.73
CA ALA A 248 23.22 12.49 -0.56
C ALA A 248 23.26 11.64 0.72
N TRP A 249 22.31 10.71 0.88
CA TRP A 249 22.26 9.83 2.04
C TRP A 249 23.50 8.94 2.13
N ARG A 250 23.93 8.36 0.99
CA ARG A 250 25.18 7.62 0.87
C ARG A 250 26.38 8.44 1.33
N ASN A 251 26.47 9.69 0.89
CA ASN A 251 27.59 10.56 1.22
C ASN A 251 27.58 10.98 2.70
N SER A 252 26.40 11.14 3.30
CA SER A 252 26.26 11.55 4.71
C SER A 252 26.50 10.43 5.73
N VAL A 253 26.16 9.19 5.41
CA VAL A 253 26.16 8.07 6.37
C VAL A 253 27.35 7.13 6.18
N GLY A 254 27.95 7.11 4.99
CA GLY A 254 29.08 6.23 4.72
C GLY A 254 28.70 4.74 4.83
N GLY A 255 29.44 3.99 5.65
CA GLY A 255 29.33 2.53 5.76
C GLY A 255 28.04 2.00 6.40
N ASP A 256 27.34 2.81 7.21
CA ASP A 256 26.12 2.40 7.93
C ASP A 256 24.83 2.50 7.08
N LEU A 257 24.96 2.90 5.81
CA LEU A 257 23.82 3.11 4.94
C LEU A 257 22.95 1.85 4.79
N THR A 258 23.56 0.66 4.71
CA THR A 258 22.82 -0.60 4.60
C THR A 258 21.92 -0.83 5.81
N ASN A 259 22.41 -0.56 7.02
CA ASN A 259 21.64 -0.69 8.26
C ASN A 259 20.48 0.30 8.33
N LEU A 260 20.72 1.56 7.91
CA LEU A 260 19.68 2.58 7.86
C LEU A 260 18.63 2.28 6.79
N PHE A 261 19.05 1.82 5.61
CA PHE A 261 18.17 1.47 4.51
C PHE A 261 17.30 0.26 4.86
N TYR A 262 17.89 -0.76 5.49
CA TYR A 262 17.15 -1.87 6.07
C TYR A 262 16.19 -1.39 7.17
N GLY A 263 16.62 -0.45 8.00
CA GLY A 263 15.79 0.16 9.03
C GLY A 263 14.56 0.88 8.49
N ALA A 264 14.70 1.58 7.35
CA ALA A 264 13.65 2.37 6.74
C ALA A 264 12.69 1.56 5.87
N PHE A 265 13.25 0.70 5.01
CA PHE A 265 12.51 -0.01 3.95
C PHE A 265 12.46 -1.52 4.11
N ARG A 266 13.21 -2.09 5.07
CA ARG A 266 13.34 -3.54 5.31
C ARG A 266 13.87 -4.33 4.10
N LEU A 267 14.63 -3.66 3.24
CA LEU A 267 15.29 -4.24 2.07
C LEU A 267 16.75 -4.58 2.41
N ASP A 268 17.21 -5.75 1.96
CA ASP A 268 18.53 -6.35 2.30
C ASP A 268 19.03 -7.34 1.22
N PHE A 269 18.30 -7.47 0.11
CA PHE A 269 18.67 -8.25 -1.06
C PHE A 269 20.10 -7.97 -1.55
N LEU A 270 20.59 -6.73 -1.40
CA LEU A 270 21.93 -6.32 -1.81
C LEU A 270 22.55 -5.49 -0.66
N ALA A 271 23.39 -6.13 0.16
CA ALA A 271 24.13 -5.45 1.23
C ALA A 271 25.43 -4.78 0.72
N ASP A 272 25.70 -4.87 -0.59
CA ASP A 272 26.98 -4.51 -1.18
C ASP A 272 27.17 -3.02 -1.49
N LYS A 273 28.40 -2.54 -1.63
CA LYS A 273 28.71 -1.10 -1.87
C LYS A 273 28.04 -0.49 -3.13
N ASN A 274 27.63 -1.33 -4.09
CA ASN A 274 26.91 -0.93 -5.30
C ASN A 274 25.39 -1.17 -5.22
N ALA A 275 24.89 -1.73 -4.12
CA ALA A 275 23.47 -2.05 -3.91
C ALA A 275 22.53 -0.85 -4.01
N ILE A 276 23.03 0.33 -3.65
CA ILE A 276 22.26 1.57 -3.66
C ILE A 276 21.71 1.86 -5.06
N ALA A 277 22.49 1.59 -6.11
CA ALA A 277 22.04 1.79 -7.49
C ALA A 277 20.86 0.88 -7.84
N TRP A 278 20.88 -0.36 -7.37
CA TRP A 278 19.82 -1.34 -7.60
C TRP A 278 18.51 -1.01 -6.89
N TYR A 279 18.56 -0.33 -5.75
CA TYR A 279 17.35 0.17 -5.07
C TYR A 279 16.91 1.55 -5.57
N ALA A 280 17.85 2.41 -5.97
CA ALA A 280 17.55 3.76 -6.44
C ALA A 280 16.68 3.77 -7.69
N VAL A 281 16.94 2.87 -8.64
CA VAL A 281 16.15 2.77 -9.88
C VAL A 281 14.69 2.42 -9.61
N PRO A 282 14.33 1.29 -8.97
CA PRO A 282 12.94 0.94 -8.73
C PRO A 282 12.23 1.93 -7.79
N LEU A 283 12.92 2.50 -6.80
CA LEU A 283 12.33 3.53 -5.95
C LEU A 283 12.06 4.83 -6.72
N SER A 284 13.00 5.29 -7.55
CA SER A 284 12.81 6.48 -8.39
C SER A 284 11.66 6.29 -9.38
N ILE A 285 11.57 5.11 -10.00
CA ILE A 285 10.43 4.73 -10.84
C ILE A 285 9.14 4.74 -10.02
N GLY A 286 9.14 4.17 -8.81
CA GLY A 286 7.96 4.13 -7.95
C GLY A 286 7.42 5.51 -7.59
N TRP A 287 8.30 6.45 -7.24
CA TRP A 287 7.90 7.83 -6.96
C TRP A 287 7.45 8.59 -8.21
N ALA A 288 8.10 8.39 -9.35
CA ALA A 288 7.64 8.95 -10.62
C ALA A 288 6.24 8.44 -11.00
N VAL A 289 6.04 7.13 -11.00
CA VAL A 289 4.77 6.47 -11.32
C VAL A 289 3.67 6.93 -10.36
N THR A 290 4.00 7.07 -9.08
CA THR A 290 3.11 7.64 -8.07
C THR A 290 2.62 9.04 -8.47
N VAL A 291 3.54 9.95 -8.81
CA VAL A 291 3.18 11.32 -9.23
C VAL A 291 2.25 11.30 -10.44
N VAL A 292 2.55 10.45 -11.44
CA VAL A 292 1.69 10.31 -12.62
C VAL A 292 0.29 9.80 -12.23
N ALA A 293 0.22 8.77 -11.38
CA ALA A 293 -1.03 8.15 -10.96
C ALA A 293 -1.89 9.07 -10.08
N THR A 294 -1.28 9.78 -9.13
CA THR A 294 -1.94 10.72 -8.20
C THR A 294 -2.54 11.93 -8.92
N LEU A 295 -1.88 12.42 -9.98
CA LEU A 295 -2.33 13.58 -10.78
C LEU A 295 -3.29 13.19 -11.91
N SER A 296 -3.56 11.90 -12.09
CA SER A 296 -4.47 11.38 -13.11
C SER A 296 -5.91 11.87 -12.89
N LYS A 297 -6.64 12.05 -13.99
CA LYS A 297 -8.08 12.33 -13.95
C LYS A 297 -8.89 11.11 -13.53
N ASP A 298 -8.37 9.90 -13.77
CA ASP A 298 -9.05 8.67 -13.40
C ASP A 298 -8.95 8.44 -11.87
N PRO A 299 -10.08 8.40 -11.14
CA PRO A 299 -10.06 8.11 -9.70
C PRO A 299 -9.46 6.73 -9.38
N THR A 300 -9.54 5.76 -10.28
CA THR A 300 -8.94 4.43 -10.09
C THR A 300 -7.41 4.50 -10.13
N LEU A 301 -6.85 5.29 -11.04
CA LEU A 301 -5.39 5.52 -11.08
C LEU A 301 -4.92 6.29 -9.84
N ARG A 302 -5.73 7.22 -9.32
CA ARG A 302 -5.42 7.92 -8.06
C ARG A 302 -5.38 6.97 -6.86
N GLN A 303 -6.25 5.96 -6.81
CA GLN A 303 -6.17 4.90 -5.79
C GLN A 303 -4.87 4.11 -5.89
N VAL A 304 -4.48 3.72 -7.11
CA VAL A 304 -3.22 2.99 -7.35
C VAL A 304 -2.01 3.86 -6.96
N GLY A 305 -2.05 5.16 -7.25
CA GLY A 305 -1.03 6.11 -6.81
C GLY A 305 -0.92 6.21 -5.28
N ALA A 306 -2.05 6.35 -4.59
CA ALA A 306 -2.07 6.33 -3.12
C ALA A 306 -1.54 5.00 -2.55
N ALA A 307 -1.94 3.87 -3.14
CA ALA A 307 -1.45 2.56 -2.76
C ALA A 307 0.06 2.43 -2.92
N LEU A 308 0.60 2.93 -4.04
CA LEU A 308 2.04 2.87 -4.32
C LEU A 308 2.84 3.71 -3.32
N VAL A 309 2.38 4.91 -2.94
CA VAL A 309 3.03 5.70 -1.87
C VAL A 309 3.06 4.90 -0.57
N LEU A 310 1.91 4.35 -0.17
CA LEU A 310 1.81 3.59 1.07
C LEU A 310 2.77 2.40 1.06
N LEU A 311 2.83 1.62 -0.03
CA LEU A 311 3.78 0.52 -0.17
C LEU A 311 5.24 0.99 -0.05
N LEU A 312 5.61 2.02 -0.80
CA LEU A 312 6.97 2.59 -0.76
C LEU A 312 7.33 3.10 0.64
N CYS A 313 6.36 3.65 1.38
CA CYS A 313 6.59 4.14 2.74
C CYS A 313 6.62 3.02 3.79
N THR A 314 5.86 1.94 3.61
CA THR A 314 5.85 0.83 4.56
C THR A 314 7.05 -0.08 4.43
N GLY A 315 7.61 -0.19 3.22
CA GLY A 315 8.71 -1.11 2.90
C GLY A 315 8.24 -2.55 2.75
N TYR A 316 9.21 -3.45 2.57
CA TYR A 316 8.98 -4.89 2.40
C TYR A 316 8.70 -5.57 3.75
N ALA A 317 7.74 -6.50 3.78
CA ALA A 317 7.40 -7.33 4.95
C ALA A 317 7.40 -6.57 6.29
N PRO A 318 6.60 -5.48 6.43
CA PRO A 318 6.63 -4.65 7.63
C PRO A 318 6.20 -5.42 8.87
N ARG A 319 6.78 -5.06 10.02
CA ARG A 319 6.52 -5.72 11.31
C ARG A 319 5.94 -4.80 12.39
N THR A 320 5.93 -3.50 12.13
CA THR A 320 5.33 -2.52 13.06
C THR A 320 3.83 -2.42 12.79
N PRO A 321 2.98 -2.30 13.83
CA PRO A 321 1.52 -2.21 13.67
C PRO A 321 1.06 -1.12 12.68
N SER A 322 1.68 0.07 12.75
CA SER A 322 1.37 1.18 11.83
C SER A 322 1.62 0.82 10.37
N ALA A 323 2.80 0.27 10.08
CA ALA A 323 3.17 -0.14 8.73
C ALA A 323 2.33 -1.32 8.21
N LEU A 324 1.92 -2.24 9.09
CA LEU A 324 1.01 -3.33 8.72
C LEU A 324 -0.36 -2.79 8.28
N VAL A 325 -0.94 -1.84 9.01
CA VAL A 325 -2.22 -1.21 8.60
C VAL A 325 -2.08 -0.47 7.27
N MET A 326 -1.00 0.29 7.09
CA MET A 326 -0.77 0.99 5.83
C MET A 326 -0.56 0.02 4.65
N SER A 327 0.13 -1.11 4.87
CA SER A 327 0.28 -2.17 3.87
C SER A 327 -1.05 -2.82 3.51
N VAL A 328 -1.88 -3.16 4.51
CA VAL A 328 -3.24 -3.70 4.29
C VAL A 328 -4.07 -2.69 3.49
N LEU A 329 -4.05 -1.41 3.88
CA LEU A 329 -4.76 -0.35 3.16
C LEU A 329 -4.27 -0.23 1.72
N ALA A 330 -2.96 -0.26 1.49
CA ALA A 330 -2.39 -0.18 0.15
C ALA A 330 -2.87 -1.34 -0.73
N VAL A 331 -2.81 -2.56 -0.23
CA VAL A 331 -3.30 -3.76 -0.95
C VAL A 331 -4.81 -3.66 -1.20
N ALA A 332 -5.59 -3.17 -0.23
CA ALA A 332 -7.02 -2.93 -0.41
C ALA A 332 -7.28 -1.93 -1.53
N LEU A 333 -6.50 -0.85 -1.64
CA LEU A 333 -6.61 0.13 -2.72
C LEU A 333 -6.28 -0.46 -4.09
N VAL A 334 -5.21 -1.25 -4.22
CA VAL A 334 -4.87 -1.93 -5.49
C VAL A 334 -5.95 -2.93 -5.89
N SER A 335 -6.44 -3.72 -4.94
CA SER A 335 -7.51 -4.69 -5.18
C SER A 335 -8.81 -3.99 -5.58
N ARG A 336 -9.20 -2.88 -4.92
CA ARG A 336 -10.35 -2.06 -5.31
C ARG A 336 -10.20 -1.51 -6.72
N ALA A 337 -8.99 -1.05 -7.06
CA ALA A 337 -8.69 -0.57 -8.40
C ALA A 337 -8.84 -1.69 -9.45
N ALA A 338 -8.44 -2.92 -9.12
CA ALA A 338 -8.62 -4.09 -9.98
C ALA A 338 -10.11 -4.39 -10.22
N VAL A 339 -10.94 -4.37 -9.17
CA VAL A 339 -12.39 -4.56 -9.30
C VAL A 339 -13.02 -3.43 -10.12
N ALA A 340 -12.69 -2.17 -9.82
CA ALA A 340 -13.27 -1.02 -10.51
C ALA A 340 -12.92 -1.00 -12.00
N THR A 341 -11.69 -1.36 -12.37
CA THR A 341 -11.28 -1.46 -13.78
C THR A 341 -11.95 -2.63 -14.51
N ALA A 342 -12.11 -3.78 -13.85
CA ALA A 342 -12.83 -4.91 -14.43
C ALA A 342 -14.30 -4.59 -14.69
N LEU A 343 -14.98 -3.95 -13.73
CA LEU A 343 -16.38 -3.53 -13.88
C LEU A 343 -16.55 -2.51 -15.03
N ARG A 344 -15.62 -1.56 -15.18
CA ARG A 344 -15.65 -0.62 -16.31
C ARG A 344 -15.52 -1.30 -17.67
N ARG A 345 -14.70 -2.36 -17.76
CA ARG A 345 -14.52 -3.12 -19.00
C ARG A 345 -15.78 -3.88 -19.37
N ARG A 346 -16.37 -4.60 -18.40
CA ARG A 346 -17.63 -5.33 -18.62
C ARG A 346 -18.79 -4.42 -19.02
N ALA A 347 -18.81 -3.18 -18.52
CA ALA A 347 -19.85 -2.20 -18.89
C ALA A 347 -19.65 -1.57 -20.28
N ALA A 348 -18.48 -1.78 -20.91
CA ALA A 348 -18.16 -1.26 -22.25
C ALA A 348 -18.28 -2.33 -23.35
N GLU A 349 -18.49 -3.59 -22.97
CA GLU A 349 -18.79 -4.74 -23.85
C GLU A 349 -20.30 -4.85 -24.08
#